data_AF-A0A7V9C374-F1
#
_entry.id   AF-A0A7V9C374-F1
#
_cell.length_a   1.000
_cell.length_b   1.000
_cell.length_c   1.000
_cell.angle_alpha   90.00
_cell.angle_beta   90.00
_cell.angle_gamma   90.00
#
_symmetry.space_group_name_H-M   'P 1'
#
loop_
_entity.id
_entity.type
_entity.pdbx_description
1 polymer ?
#
loop_
_entity_poly.entity_id
_entity_poly.type
_entity_poly.pdbx_seq_one_letter_code
_entity_poly.pdbx_strand_id
1 'polypeptide(L)'
;MSIVNLIRNIVFGTLILSIGSISGFAQKAQKEKDRPSQDPTTNARKVKPELKEAYKKWLNTDVDYIISKEERRAFNALTTDEERENFIENFWRRRDPNPDTEENEYREEYYERIAYANEHFASGIPGWRTDRGRTYIAWGKPDSIESHPAGGAYDRPSYEGGGSTTTYPFEIWFYRHLDNVGDGLEIEFVDPTGTGEYRLARNANEKDALATVPGAGLTTAEQLGLSSKGDRVSGQQGSNPFQFQREQDSPFRRMEIISNLQRPPQVKFSDLQGIAGGDSGVLDNNPLNFDLRVDFFRQSDDRVIATFTVQTDNKDLSFEKIGGLETARLNIFGRITAVSGKRSGIFEESVTTNATSAELTEMKDRKSIYQKAVALTPGVYKVDVVVRDVVTGNRGIVNQGFTVPRYDEKKLSTSTLILASKLRETNERDVGGMFVIGNSKVVPNLAGNYKQGQEIGVYLQVYNAGIDQTTLRPAVDVNYILTKSGKEVLRQTEDWSGLSDSGQRLTLARLLPTDQMPLGDYEIKIVTKDRVGGQVIENKGKFTITQ
;
A
#
# COMPACT_ATOMS: atom_id res chain seq x y z
N MET A 1 6.03 -14.25 50.07
CA MET A 1 6.66 -14.76 51.31
C MET A 1 6.12 -13.92 52.45
N SER A 2 5.64 -14.59 53.50
CA SER A 2 4.73 -14.15 54.55
C SER A 2 4.97 -12.81 55.25
N ILE A 3 3.85 -12.13 55.58
CA ILE A 3 3.37 -11.67 56.92
C ILE A 3 4.43 -10.96 57.79
N VAL A 4 4.25 -9.83 58.47
CA VAL A 4 3.28 -9.43 59.51
C VAL A 4 3.69 -7.99 59.94
N ASN A 5 2.83 -7.12 60.46
CA ASN A 5 2.66 -6.81 61.90
C ASN A 5 2.49 -5.27 62.00
N LEU A 6 1.79 -4.62 62.94
CA LEU A 6 0.93 -4.97 64.08
C LEU A 6 0.63 -3.62 64.80
N ILE A 7 -0.65 -3.32 65.09
CA ILE A 7 -1.19 -2.79 66.38
C ILE A 7 -0.64 -1.42 66.91
N ARG A 8 -1.43 -0.44 67.40
CA ARG A 8 -2.32 -0.47 68.59
C ARG A 8 -3.09 0.86 68.80
N ASN A 9 -4.37 0.71 69.16
CA ASN A 9 -5.24 1.39 70.15
C ASN A 9 -5.00 2.86 70.62
N ILE A 10 -6.10 3.62 70.83
CA ILE A 10 -6.79 3.93 72.13
C ILE A 10 -7.87 5.05 71.90
N VAL A 11 -9.17 4.76 72.03
CA VAL A 11 -10.17 5.13 73.08
C VAL A 11 -10.40 6.65 73.38
N PHE A 12 -11.62 7.17 73.19
CA PHE A 12 -12.57 7.70 74.23
C PHE A 12 -13.67 8.64 73.68
N GLY A 13 -14.90 8.51 74.22
CA GLY A 13 -15.71 9.70 74.60
C GLY A 13 -17.12 9.90 73.99
N THR A 14 -18.15 9.35 74.67
CA THR A 14 -19.43 9.98 75.15
C THR A 14 -20.12 11.09 74.34
N LEU A 15 -21.38 10.96 73.86
CA LEU A 15 -22.71 10.98 74.54
C LEU A 15 -23.32 12.40 74.74
N ILE A 16 -24.61 12.56 74.37
CA ILE A 16 -25.71 13.36 75.02
C ILE A 16 -26.46 14.46 74.20
N LEU A 17 -27.76 14.17 73.97
CA LEU A 17 -29.02 14.99 74.06
C LEU A 17 -29.14 16.34 73.29
N SER A 18 -30.29 16.87 72.82
CA SER A 18 -31.73 16.67 73.14
C SER A 18 -32.65 17.64 72.34
N ILE A 19 -33.90 17.19 72.13
CA ILE A 19 -35.22 17.90 72.31
C ILE A 19 -35.70 18.99 71.31
N GLY A 20 -36.95 18.82 70.83
CA GLY A 20 -37.92 19.94 70.78
C GLY A 20 -39.05 19.91 69.73
N SER A 21 -40.16 19.19 70.01
CA SER A 21 -41.62 19.57 69.96
C SER A 21 -42.26 20.36 68.78
N ILE A 22 -43.55 20.29 68.37
CA ILE A 22 -44.82 19.57 68.68
C ILE A 22 -45.91 20.03 67.63
N SER A 23 -46.75 19.09 67.15
CA SER A 23 -48.18 19.14 66.67
C SER A 23 -48.76 20.11 65.60
N GLY A 24 -49.69 19.55 64.78
CA GLY A 24 -50.86 20.28 64.21
C GLY A 24 -51.62 19.54 63.08
N PHE A 25 -52.92 19.24 63.28
CA PHE A 25 -53.85 18.55 62.37
C PHE A 25 -54.68 19.52 61.47
N ALA A 26 -55.12 19.00 60.30
CA ALA A 26 -56.38 19.27 59.56
C ALA A 26 -56.52 20.44 58.53
N GLN A 27 -56.65 20.01 57.25
CA GLN A 27 -57.63 20.35 56.20
C GLN A 27 -57.87 21.77 55.60
N LYS A 28 -57.78 21.75 54.25
CA LYS A 28 -58.56 22.48 53.21
C LYS A 28 -58.10 23.88 52.71
N ALA A 29 -57.52 23.82 51.50
CA ALA A 29 -57.83 24.61 50.29
C ALA A 29 -57.89 26.14 50.32
N GLN A 30 -56.95 26.80 49.62
CA GLN A 30 -57.23 28.04 48.87
C GLN A 30 -56.22 28.32 47.73
N LYS A 31 -56.75 28.28 46.50
CA LYS A 31 -56.44 28.97 45.23
C LYS A 31 -55.05 29.56 44.94
N GLU A 32 -54.47 29.01 43.86
CA GLU A 32 -54.01 29.67 42.61
C GLU A 32 -53.14 30.94 42.66
N LYS A 33 -51.89 30.81 42.17
CA LYS A 33 -51.32 31.65 41.10
C LYS A 33 -50.02 31.07 40.50
N ASP A 34 -50.12 30.74 39.21
CA ASP A 34 -49.11 30.76 38.13
C ASP A 34 -47.79 29.99 38.26
N ARG A 35 -47.79 28.74 37.76
CA ARG A 35 -46.70 28.19 36.92
C ARG A 35 -47.30 27.32 35.80
N PRO A 36 -46.84 27.47 34.54
CA PRO A 36 -47.48 26.85 33.38
C PRO A 36 -47.31 25.33 33.36
N SER A 37 -48.40 24.65 33.00
CA SER A 37 -48.50 23.23 32.72
C SER A 37 -47.46 22.79 31.69
N GLN A 38 -46.60 21.84 32.06
CA GLN A 38 -45.85 21.02 31.10
C GLN A 38 -46.79 19.95 30.56
N ASP A 39 -47.19 20.13 29.30
CA ASP A 39 -47.88 19.16 28.46
C ASP A 39 -47.04 17.86 28.33
N PRO A 40 -47.58 16.65 28.60
CA PRO A 40 -46.81 15.39 28.56
C PRO A 40 -46.50 14.90 27.13
N THR A 41 -46.43 15.80 26.14
CA THR A 41 -46.11 15.49 24.74
C THR A 41 -44.64 15.72 24.36
N THR A 42 -43.78 16.15 25.29
CA THR A 42 -42.36 16.48 25.02
C THR A 42 -41.36 15.37 25.35
N ASN A 43 -41.74 14.11 25.14
CA ASN A 43 -40.75 13.06 24.89
C ASN A 43 -40.70 12.79 23.40
N ALA A 44 -39.99 13.67 22.68
CA ALA A 44 -39.57 13.42 21.31
C ALA A 44 -38.69 12.15 21.32
N ARG A 45 -39.32 11.01 21.06
CA ARG A 45 -38.66 9.77 20.71
C ARG A 45 -37.66 10.14 19.60
N LYS A 46 -36.36 10.00 19.83
CA LYS A 46 -35.33 10.15 18.79
C LYS A 46 -35.59 9.07 17.73
N VAL A 47 -36.49 9.34 16.80
CA VAL A 47 -36.72 8.51 15.62
C VAL A 47 -35.52 8.78 14.72
N LYS A 48 -34.57 7.84 14.68
CA LYS A 48 -33.55 7.85 13.64
C LYS A 48 -34.29 7.83 12.30
N PRO A 49 -34.05 8.76 11.37
CA PRO A 49 -34.67 8.70 10.05
C PRO A 49 -34.33 7.35 9.43
N GLU A 50 -35.35 6.58 9.03
CA GLU A 50 -35.13 5.27 8.42
C GLU A 50 -34.36 5.43 7.11
N LEU A 51 -33.35 4.60 6.95
CA LEU A 51 -32.51 4.59 5.75
C LEU A 51 -33.39 4.25 4.52
N LYS A 52 -33.38 5.09 3.48
CA LYS A 52 -34.10 4.81 2.23
C LYS A 52 -33.72 3.43 1.67
N GLU A 53 -34.66 2.75 1.02
CA GLU A 53 -34.45 1.40 0.48
C GLU A 53 -33.26 1.31 -0.49
N ALA A 54 -32.99 2.36 -1.26
CA ALA A 54 -31.82 2.43 -2.13
C ALA A 54 -30.48 2.31 -1.35
N TYR A 55 -30.34 3.02 -0.24
CA TYR A 55 -29.13 2.97 0.58
C TYR A 55 -29.03 1.67 1.39
N LYS A 56 -30.17 1.09 1.81
CA LYS A 56 -30.17 -0.25 2.42
C LYS A 56 -29.68 -1.30 1.42
N LYS A 57 -30.17 -1.24 0.18
CA LYS A 57 -29.72 -2.13 -0.90
C LYS A 57 -28.24 -1.95 -1.17
N TRP A 58 -27.79 -0.70 -1.35
CA TRP A 58 -26.38 -0.41 -1.58
C TRP A 58 -25.49 -1.01 -0.47
N LEU A 59 -25.84 -0.74 0.79
CA LEU A 59 -25.04 -1.16 1.94
C LEU A 59 -25.06 -2.67 2.21
N ASN A 60 -26.18 -3.36 1.96
CA ASN A 60 -26.38 -4.76 2.35
C ASN A 60 -26.38 -5.74 1.16
N THR A 61 -26.30 -5.25 -0.06
CA THR A 61 -26.28 -6.06 -1.27
C THR A 61 -25.11 -5.64 -2.14
N ASP A 62 -25.06 -4.36 -2.51
CA ASP A 62 -24.08 -3.93 -3.51
C ASP A 62 -22.67 -3.99 -2.93
N VAL A 63 -22.38 -3.42 -1.76
CA VAL A 63 -21.00 -3.34 -1.23
C VAL A 63 -20.69 -4.28 -0.06
N ASP A 64 -21.56 -5.24 0.25
CA ASP A 64 -21.51 -6.01 1.50
C ASP A 64 -20.17 -6.71 1.75
N TYR A 65 -19.50 -7.17 0.67
CA TYR A 65 -18.24 -7.90 0.77
C TYR A 65 -16.99 -7.03 0.73
N ILE A 66 -17.12 -5.73 0.44
CA ILE A 66 -15.98 -4.81 0.31
C ILE A 66 -16.04 -3.64 1.28
N ILE A 67 -17.17 -3.39 1.94
CA ILE A 67 -17.30 -2.37 2.98
C ILE A 67 -16.76 -2.88 4.32
N SER A 68 -15.89 -2.09 4.96
CA SER A 68 -15.36 -2.43 6.28
C SER A 68 -16.40 -2.25 7.39
N LYS A 69 -16.12 -2.81 8.58
CA LYS A 69 -17.01 -2.64 9.75
C LYS A 69 -17.07 -1.18 10.18
N GLU A 70 -15.95 -0.48 10.09
CA GLU A 70 -15.78 0.92 10.43
C GLU A 70 -16.53 1.81 9.45
N GLU A 71 -16.41 1.53 8.15
CA GLU A 71 -17.11 2.23 7.07
C GLU A 71 -18.62 2.05 7.16
N ARG A 72 -19.07 0.81 7.42
CA ARG A 72 -20.49 0.50 7.65
C ARG A 72 -21.03 1.26 8.86
N ARG A 73 -20.26 1.40 9.95
CA ARG A 73 -20.65 2.20 11.12
C ARG A 73 -20.73 3.69 10.77
N ALA A 74 -19.74 4.21 10.03
CA ALA A 74 -19.70 5.59 9.60
C ALA A 74 -20.91 5.93 8.71
N PHE A 75 -21.20 5.11 7.69
CA PHE A 75 -22.35 5.30 6.81
C PHE A 75 -23.69 5.31 7.56
N ASN A 76 -23.85 4.40 8.53
CA ASN A 76 -25.06 4.34 9.37
C ASN A 76 -25.19 5.51 10.36
N ALA A 77 -24.11 6.25 10.64
CA ALA A 77 -24.12 7.43 11.48
C ALA A 77 -24.53 8.70 10.72
N LEU A 78 -24.45 8.69 9.39
CA LEU A 78 -24.85 9.81 8.53
C LEU A 78 -26.36 10.04 8.63
N THR A 79 -26.76 11.31 8.63
CA THR A 79 -28.16 11.70 8.90
C THR A 79 -28.87 12.15 7.64
N THR A 80 -28.16 12.85 6.75
CA THR A 80 -28.71 13.41 5.52
C THR A 80 -28.41 12.52 4.30
N ASP A 81 -29.19 12.70 3.24
CA ASP A 81 -28.97 11.96 1.99
C ASP A 81 -27.73 12.48 1.24
N GLU A 82 -27.48 13.79 1.27
CA GLU A 82 -26.28 14.39 0.67
C GLU A 82 -24.98 13.85 1.30
N GLU A 83 -24.94 13.71 2.62
CA GLU A 83 -23.82 13.06 3.31
C GLU A 83 -23.61 11.61 2.84
N ARG A 84 -24.70 10.86 2.61
CA ARG A 84 -24.64 9.46 2.15
C ARG A 84 -24.18 9.35 0.71
N GLU A 85 -24.68 10.19 -0.18
CA GLU A 85 -24.23 10.24 -1.58
C GLU A 85 -22.74 10.60 -1.65
N ASN A 86 -22.30 11.62 -0.90
CA ASN A 86 -20.88 11.97 -0.78
C ASN A 86 -20.04 10.81 -0.23
N PHE A 87 -20.57 10.06 0.75
CA PHE A 87 -19.89 8.86 1.25
C PHE A 87 -19.76 7.79 0.17
N ILE A 88 -20.81 7.52 -0.61
CA ILE A 88 -20.81 6.51 -1.68
C ILE A 88 -19.81 6.91 -2.78
N GLU A 89 -19.78 8.18 -3.18
CA GLU A 89 -18.81 8.69 -4.14
C GLU A 89 -17.38 8.49 -3.63
N ASN A 90 -17.08 8.93 -2.41
CA ASN A 90 -15.78 8.74 -1.78
C ASN A 90 -15.44 7.26 -1.58
N PHE A 91 -16.45 6.41 -1.33
CA PHE A 91 -16.31 4.97 -1.12
C PHE A 91 -15.69 4.29 -2.34
N TRP A 92 -16.18 4.65 -3.53
CA TRP A 92 -15.69 4.14 -4.81
C TRP A 92 -14.40 4.83 -5.24
N ARG A 93 -14.32 6.16 -5.09
CA ARG A 93 -13.15 6.96 -5.50
C ARG A 93 -11.83 6.51 -4.86
N ARG A 94 -11.86 6.00 -3.62
CA ARG A 94 -10.67 5.46 -2.94
C ARG A 94 -10.27 4.06 -3.42
N ARG A 95 -11.19 3.32 -4.05
CA ARG A 95 -10.94 1.99 -4.65
C ARG A 95 -10.65 2.09 -6.15
N ASP A 96 -10.59 3.31 -6.68
CA ASP A 96 -10.30 3.59 -8.08
C ASP A 96 -8.82 3.34 -8.40
N PRO A 97 -8.48 2.35 -9.25
CA PRO A 97 -7.10 2.08 -9.64
C PRO A 97 -6.55 3.18 -10.55
N ASN A 98 -7.41 3.83 -11.33
CA ASN A 98 -7.03 4.83 -12.31
C ASN A 98 -7.98 6.05 -12.26
N PRO A 99 -7.78 6.97 -11.31
CA PRO A 99 -8.66 8.12 -11.15
C PRO A 99 -8.60 9.14 -12.31
N ASP A 100 -7.81 8.88 -13.37
CA ASP A 100 -7.70 9.72 -14.56
C ASP A 100 -8.78 9.43 -15.61
N THR A 101 -9.52 8.32 -15.47
CA THR A 101 -10.70 8.00 -16.29
C THR A 101 -11.98 8.59 -15.68
N GLU A 102 -12.99 8.82 -16.52
CA GLU A 102 -14.30 9.31 -16.06
C GLU A 102 -15.06 8.24 -15.27
N GLU A 103 -14.75 6.97 -15.54
CA GLU A 103 -15.40 5.80 -14.97
C GLU A 103 -14.43 5.04 -14.07
N ASN A 104 -14.90 4.70 -12.87
CA ASN A 104 -14.13 3.93 -11.91
C ASN A 104 -14.09 2.46 -12.33
N GLU A 105 -12.97 1.99 -12.87
CA GLU A 105 -12.89 0.65 -13.48
C GLU A 105 -13.08 -0.44 -12.43
N TYR A 106 -12.62 -0.22 -11.19
CA TYR A 106 -12.85 -1.19 -10.10
C TYR A 106 -14.33 -1.32 -9.77
N ARG A 107 -15.08 -0.22 -9.75
CA ARG A 107 -16.53 -0.23 -9.51
C ARG A 107 -17.24 -1.02 -10.60
N GLU A 108 -16.88 -0.81 -11.85
CA GLU A 108 -17.46 -1.53 -12.99
C GLU A 108 -17.16 -3.02 -12.92
N GLU A 109 -15.88 -3.38 -12.82
CA GLU A 109 -15.44 -4.77 -12.67
C GLU A 109 -16.12 -5.43 -11.48
N TYR A 110 -16.28 -4.71 -10.36
CA TYR A 110 -16.96 -5.22 -9.18
C TYR A 110 -18.44 -5.55 -9.43
N TYR A 111 -19.18 -4.68 -10.11
CA TYR A 111 -20.56 -4.98 -10.49
C TYR A 111 -20.65 -6.10 -11.54
N GLU A 112 -19.69 -6.19 -12.45
CA GLU A 112 -19.57 -7.32 -13.37
C GLU A 112 -19.35 -8.63 -12.63
N ARG A 113 -18.51 -8.65 -11.58
CA ARG A 113 -18.31 -9.83 -10.72
C ARG A 113 -19.59 -10.24 -10.01
N ILE A 114 -20.42 -9.28 -9.56
CA ILE A 114 -21.73 -9.58 -8.98
C ILE A 114 -22.66 -10.22 -10.01
N ALA A 115 -22.72 -9.66 -11.22
CA ALA A 115 -23.53 -10.21 -12.30
C ALA A 115 -23.07 -11.63 -12.66
N TYR A 116 -21.77 -11.82 -12.86
CA TYR A 116 -21.16 -13.11 -13.13
C TYR A 116 -21.48 -14.13 -12.04
N ALA A 117 -21.32 -13.75 -10.77
CA ALA A 117 -21.61 -14.63 -9.64
C ALA A 117 -23.07 -15.06 -9.63
N ASN A 118 -24.01 -14.14 -9.91
CA ASN A 118 -25.44 -14.46 -9.97
C ASN A 118 -25.80 -15.38 -11.13
N GLU A 119 -25.11 -15.27 -12.26
CA GLU A 119 -25.32 -16.13 -13.42
C GLU A 119 -24.74 -17.53 -13.22
N HIS A 120 -23.53 -17.63 -12.66
CA HIS A 120 -22.76 -18.87 -12.64
C HIS A 120 -22.83 -19.66 -11.32
N PHE A 121 -23.13 -18.98 -10.20
CA PHE A 121 -23.06 -19.58 -8.87
C PHE A 121 -24.39 -19.57 -8.11
N ALA A 122 -25.52 -19.34 -8.78
CA ALA A 122 -26.83 -19.42 -8.14
C ALA A 122 -27.22 -20.89 -7.86
N SER A 123 -27.81 -21.13 -6.68
CA SER A 123 -28.18 -22.49 -6.21
C SER A 123 -29.38 -22.44 -5.28
N GLY A 124 -30.56 -22.04 -5.80
CA GLY A 124 -31.75 -21.77 -4.99
C GLY A 124 -31.68 -20.48 -4.15
N ILE A 125 -30.47 -19.94 -3.95
CA ILE A 125 -30.19 -18.58 -3.51
C ILE A 125 -29.45 -17.81 -4.61
N PRO A 126 -29.57 -16.46 -4.64
CA PRO A 126 -28.78 -15.62 -5.56
C PRO A 126 -27.29 -15.92 -5.45
N GLY A 127 -26.60 -16.00 -6.59
CA GLY A 127 -25.20 -16.43 -6.63
C GLY A 127 -24.26 -15.51 -5.86
N TRP A 128 -24.54 -14.21 -5.74
CA TRP A 128 -23.77 -13.32 -4.87
C TRP A 128 -23.75 -13.78 -3.40
N ARG A 129 -24.76 -14.53 -2.93
CA ARG A 129 -24.87 -15.03 -1.55
C ARG A 129 -24.20 -16.39 -1.32
N THR A 130 -23.73 -17.07 -2.37
CA THR A 130 -23.02 -18.35 -2.22
C THR A 130 -21.56 -18.12 -1.83
N ASP A 131 -20.91 -19.14 -1.26
CA ASP A 131 -19.50 -19.02 -0.88
C ASP A 131 -18.57 -18.79 -2.09
N ARG A 132 -18.88 -19.43 -3.22
CA ARG A 132 -18.19 -19.19 -4.51
C ARG A 132 -18.40 -17.77 -4.98
N GLY A 133 -19.65 -17.28 -5.00
CA GLY A 133 -19.95 -15.92 -5.43
C GLY A 133 -19.33 -14.87 -4.53
N ARG A 134 -19.40 -15.03 -3.21
CA ARG A 134 -18.73 -14.15 -2.25
C ARG A 134 -17.22 -14.07 -2.52
N THR A 135 -16.57 -15.23 -2.67
CA THR A 135 -15.13 -15.29 -2.93
C THR A 135 -14.77 -14.59 -4.25
N TYR A 136 -15.52 -14.88 -5.31
CA TYR A 136 -15.32 -14.27 -6.64
C TYR A 136 -15.53 -12.76 -6.64
N ILE A 137 -16.56 -12.27 -5.95
CA ILE A 137 -16.87 -10.84 -5.86
C ILE A 137 -15.76 -10.10 -5.11
N ALA A 138 -15.37 -10.60 -3.94
CA ALA A 138 -14.38 -9.96 -3.09
C ALA A 138 -12.96 -10.00 -3.69
N TRP A 139 -12.55 -11.16 -4.22
CA TRP A 139 -11.15 -11.43 -4.58
C TRP A 139 -10.91 -11.52 -6.09
N GLY A 140 -11.96 -11.51 -6.89
CA GLY A 140 -11.88 -11.63 -8.35
C GLY A 140 -11.74 -13.07 -8.83
N LYS A 141 -11.52 -13.20 -10.14
CA LYS A 141 -11.41 -14.49 -10.82
C LYS A 141 -10.15 -15.25 -10.35
N PRO A 142 -10.23 -16.56 -10.07
CA PRO A 142 -9.06 -17.38 -9.79
C PRO A 142 -8.16 -17.56 -11.03
N ASP A 143 -6.87 -17.79 -10.80
CA ASP A 143 -5.89 -18.06 -11.86
C ASP A 143 -6.18 -19.39 -12.59
N SER A 144 -6.67 -20.39 -11.85
CA SER A 144 -7.18 -21.64 -12.44
C SER A 144 -8.27 -22.28 -11.58
N ILE A 145 -9.13 -23.07 -12.21
CA ILE A 145 -10.21 -23.81 -11.56
C ILE A 145 -10.07 -25.28 -11.95
N GLU A 146 -9.99 -26.15 -10.95
CA GLU A 146 -10.19 -27.58 -11.11
C GLU A 146 -11.63 -27.92 -10.68
N SER A 147 -12.43 -28.51 -11.56
CA SER A 147 -13.85 -28.74 -11.31
C SER A 147 -14.22 -30.21 -11.45
N HIS A 148 -14.95 -30.72 -10.46
CA HIS A 148 -15.45 -32.10 -10.37
C HIS A 148 -16.96 -32.08 -10.13
N PRO A 149 -17.78 -31.72 -11.14
CA PRO A 149 -19.20 -31.42 -10.95
C PRO A 149 -20.08 -32.63 -10.62
N ALA A 150 -19.60 -33.86 -10.90
CA ALA A 150 -20.30 -35.09 -10.56
C ALA A 150 -19.76 -35.75 -9.27
N GLY A 151 -18.66 -35.23 -8.71
CA GLY A 151 -17.85 -35.98 -7.76
C GLY A 151 -17.38 -37.31 -8.37
N GLY A 152 -17.43 -38.39 -7.58
CA GLY A 152 -17.15 -39.74 -8.06
C GLY A 152 -15.80 -40.29 -7.62
N ALA A 153 -15.26 -41.26 -8.35
CA ALA A 153 -13.99 -41.90 -8.02
C ALA A 153 -12.85 -40.86 -8.03
N TYR A 154 -12.11 -40.78 -6.93
CA TYR A 154 -11.06 -39.79 -6.74
C TYR A 154 -9.85 -40.42 -6.06
N ASP A 155 -8.70 -40.33 -6.74
CA ASP A 155 -7.43 -40.75 -6.20
C ASP A 155 -6.81 -39.58 -5.44
N ARG A 156 -6.70 -39.73 -4.12
CA ARG A 156 -6.18 -38.67 -3.27
C ARG A 156 -4.69 -38.46 -3.55
N PRO A 157 -4.24 -37.21 -3.68
CA PRO A 157 -2.82 -36.94 -3.66
C PRO A 157 -2.21 -37.36 -2.32
N SER A 158 -0.89 -37.54 -2.29
CA SER A 158 -0.16 -37.98 -1.09
C SER A 158 -0.39 -37.05 0.11
N TYR A 159 -0.56 -35.74 -0.14
CA TYR A 159 -0.81 -34.75 0.90
C TYR A 159 -2.24 -34.74 1.47
N GLU A 160 -3.17 -35.47 0.83
CA GLU A 160 -4.50 -35.79 1.36
C GLU A 160 -4.54 -37.21 1.96
N GLY A 161 -3.37 -37.85 2.12
CA GLY A 161 -3.23 -39.18 2.71
C GLY A 161 -3.18 -40.34 1.70
N GLY A 162 -3.28 -40.06 0.40
CA GLY A 162 -3.27 -41.09 -0.65
C GLY A 162 -4.50 -42.01 -0.63
N GLY A 163 -4.46 -43.04 -1.47
CA GLY A 163 -5.56 -44.00 -1.64
C GLY A 163 -6.72 -43.43 -2.47
N SER A 164 -7.73 -44.26 -2.72
CA SER A 164 -8.87 -43.90 -3.56
C SER A 164 -10.16 -43.77 -2.73
N THR A 165 -11.05 -42.88 -3.13
CA THR A 165 -12.38 -42.72 -2.51
C THR A 165 -13.43 -42.33 -3.53
N THR A 166 -14.65 -42.10 -3.04
CA THR A 166 -15.70 -41.40 -3.78
C THR A 166 -15.92 -40.04 -3.16
N THR A 167 -15.97 -38.99 -3.98
CA THR A 167 -16.22 -37.62 -3.53
C THR A 167 -17.62 -37.13 -3.87
N TYR A 168 -18.09 -36.14 -3.11
CA TYR A 168 -19.16 -35.25 -3.53
C TYR A 168 -18.65 -34.31 -4.64
N PRO A 169 -19.54 -33.63 -5.39
CA PRO A 169 -19.10 -32.56 -6.30
C PRO A 169 -18.26 -31.50 -5.59
N PHE A 170 -17.13 -31.12 -6.18
CA PHE A 170 -16.24 -30.12 -5.61
C PHE A 170 -15.49 -29.31 -6.68
N GLU A 171 -14.97 -28.15 -6.29
CA GLU A 171 -14.08 -27.32 -7.09
C GLU A 171 -12.90 -26.85 -6.26
N ILE A 172 -11.74 -26.72 -6.89
CA ILE A 172 -10.55 -26.12 -6.31
C ILE A 172 -10.19 -24.89 -7.14
N TRP A 173 -10.19 -23.73 -6.50
CA TRP A 173 -9.82 -22.47 -7.10
C TRP A 173 -8.41 -22.11 -6.67
N PHE A 174 -7.51 -21.96 -7.64
CA PHE A 174 -6.13 -21.58 -7.40
C PHE A 174 -5.95 -20.07 -7.56
N TYR A 175 -5.33 -19.44 -6.57
CA TYR A 175 -4.85 -18.07 -6.64
C TYR A 175 -3.35 -18.02 -6.40
N ARG A 176 -2.61 -17.41 -7.33
CA ARG A 176 -1.17 -17.22 -7.20
C ARG A 176 -0.84 -16.32 -6.02
N HIS A 177 -1.60 -15.23 -5.86
CA HIS A 177 -1.44 -14.27 -4.78
C HIS A 177 -2.76 -13.59 -4.45
N LEU A 178 -3.08 -13.48 -3.16
CA LEU A 178 -4.16 -12.64 -2.65
C LEU A 178 -3.63 -11.75 -1.51
N ASP A 179 -3.78 -10.43 -1.68
CA ASP A 179 -3.34 -9.42 -0.72
C ASP A 179 -3.91 -9.72 0.69
N ASN A 180 -3.04 -9.84 1.69
CA ASN A 180 -3.38 -10.16 3.09
C ASN A 180 -4.00 -11.56 3.33
N VAL A 181 -4.00 -12.46 2.33
CA VAL A 181 -4.40 -13.87 2.50
C VAL A 181 -3.18 -14.79 2.34
N GLY A 182 -2.41 -14.64 1.26
CA GLY A 182 -1.18 -15.39 1.01
C GLY A 182 -0.93 -15.72 -0.46
N ASP A 183 0.10 -16.55 -0.68
CA ASP A 183 0.55 -17.02 -1.99
C ASP A 183 0.20 -18.49 -2.21
N GLY A 184 0.03 -18.88 -3.50
CA GLY A 184 -0.15 -20.27 -3.92
C GLY A 184 -1.34 -20.97 -3.25
N LEU A 185 -2.46 -20.24 -3.13
CA LEU A 185 -3.63 -20.66 -2.35
C LEU A 185 -4.54 -21.56 -3.17
N GLU A 186 -4.96 -22.67 -2.57
CA GLU A 186 -6.03 -23.54 -3.08
C GLU A 186 -7.27 -23.40 -2.21
N ILE A 187 -8.33 -22.83 -2.80
CA ILE A 187 -9.61 -22.61 -2.12
C ILE A 187 -10.59 -23.67 -2.62
N GLU A 188 -10.94 -24.60 -1.75
CA GLU A 188 -11.81 -25.73 -2.08
C GLU A 188 -13.27 -25.42 -1.73
N PHE A 189 -14.18 -25.72 -2.64
CA PHE A 189 -15.62 -25.66 -2.43
C PHE A 189 -16.26 -27.02 -2.70
N VAL A 190 -17.21 -27.44 -1.87
CA VAL A 190 -17.83 -28.76 -1.93
C VAL A 190 -19.35 -28.61 -1.87
N ASP A 191 -20.08 -29.42 -2.63
CA ASP A 191 -21.53 -29.59 -2.53
C ASP A 191 -21.87 -31.01 -2.03
N PRO A 192 -21.92 -31.23 -0.71
CA PRO A 192 -22.30 -32.53 -0.15
C PRO A 192 -23.76 -32.90 -0.40
N THR A 193 -24.59 -31.94 -0.85
CA THR A 193 -26.03 -32.11 -0.99
C THR A 193 -26.48 -32.43 -2.41
N GLY A 194 -25.60 -32.24 -3.40
CA GLY A 194 -25.93 -32.37 -4.82
C GLY A 194 -26.95 -31.34 -5.32
N THR A 195 -27.07 -30.20 -4.63
CA THR A 195 -28.04 -29.14 -4.96
C THR A 195 -27.45 -28.04 -5.86
N GLY A 196 -26.15 -28.10 -6.13
CA GLY A 196 -25.37 -27.05 -6.78
C GLY A 196 -24.87 -25.98 -5.81
N GLU A 197 -25.16 -26.08 -4.50
CA GLU A 197 -24.68 -25.16 -3.47
C GLU A 197 -23.27 -25.57 -2.99
N TYR A 198 -22.25 -25.13 -3.70
CA TYR A 198 -20.85 -25.34 -3.32
C TYR A 198 -20.47 -24.41 -2.15
N ARG A 199 -20.16 -25.02 -1.00
CA ARG A 199 -19.76 -24.35 0.23
C ARG A 199 -18.26 -24.39 0.41
N LEU A 200 -17.69 -23.35 1.00
CA LEU A 200 -16.26 -23.28 1.28
C LEU A 200 -15.86 -24.39 2.27
N ALA A 201 -14.99 -25.28 1.83
CA ALA A 201 -14.52 -26.41 2.62
C ALA A 201 -13.53 -25.95 3.69
N ARG A 202 -13.70 -26.42 4.92
CA ARG A 202 -12.79 -26.13 6.04
C ARG A 202 -11.63 -27.11 6.10
N ASN A 203 -11.77 -28.25 5.43
CA ASN A 203 -10.73 -29.25 5.26
C ASN A 203 -11.04 -30.15 4.06
N ALA A 204 -10.02 -30.81 3.52
CA ALA A 204 -10.14 -31.68 2.36
C ALA A 204 -10.97 -32.97 2.59
N ASN A 205 -11.33 -33.31 3.84
CA ASN A 205 -12.19 -34.47 4.08
C ASN A 205 -13.67 -34.17 3.82
N GLU A 206 -14.07 -32.91 3.67
CA GLU A 206 -15.47 -32.55 3.43
C GLU A 206 -15.97 -33.03 2.06
N LYS A 207 -15.09 -33.13 1.05
CA LYS A 207 -15.42 -33.75 -0.24
C LYS A 207 -15.52 -35.27 -0.18
N ASP A 208 -14.95 -35.93 0.83
CA ASP A 208 -14.89 -37.40 0.92
C ASP A 208 -16.25 -37.99 1.34
N ALA A 209 -17.03 -38.48 0.37
CA ALA A 209 -18.36 -39.05 0.60
C ALA A 209 -18.32 -40.35 1.42
N LEU A 210 -17.16 -41.00 1.48
CA LEU A 210 -16.96 -42.21 2.27
C LEU A 210 -16.27 -41.92 3.60
N ALA A 211 -16.06 -40.65 3.99
CA ALA A 211 -15.29 -40.27 5.18
C ALA A 211 -15.76 -40.93 6.48
N THR A 212 -17.04 -41.29 6.59
CA THR A 212 -17.64 -41.93 7.77
C THR A 212 -18.06 -43.38 7.55
N VAL A 213 -17.92 -43.91 6.32
CA VAL A 213 -18.31 -45.29 5.99
C VAL A 213 -17.22 -46.27 6.47
N PRO A 214 -17.56 -47.26 7.31
CA PRO A 214 -16.59 -48.26 7.78
C PRO A 214 -15.98 -49.06 6.64
N GLY A 215 -14.65 -49.19 6.63
CA GLY A 215 -13.92 -50.04 5.67
C GLY A 215 -13.84 -49.53 4.22
N ALA A 216 -14.43 -48.37 3.90
CA ALA A 216 -14.44 -47.81 2.55
C ALA A 216 -13.69 -46.46 2.48
N GLY A 217 -13.18 -46.08 1.31
CA GLY A 217 -12.50 -44.80 1.09
C GLY A 217 -11.25 -44.60 1.96
N LEU A 218 -10.55 -45.69 2.28
CA LEU A 218 -9.41 -45.68 3.19
C LEU A 218 -8.21 -44.92 2.59
N THR A 219 -7.55 -44.11 3.40
CA THR A 219 -6.23 -43.54 3.04
C THR A 219 -5.16 -44.63 3.01
N THR A 220 -4.00 -44.36 2.39
CA THR A 220 -2.90 -45.35 2.35
C THR A 220 -2.47 -45.77 3.76
N ALA A 221 -2.40 -44.82 4.71
CA ALA A 221 -2.06 -45.11 6.10
C ALA A 221 -3.13 -45.94 6.82
N GLU A 222 -4.41 -45.70 6.55
CA GLU A 222 -5.53 -46.50 7.08
C GLU A 222 -5.53 -47.93 6.51
N GLN A 223 -5.23 -48.10 5.22
CA GLN A 223 -5.10 -49.42 4.59
C GLN A 223 -3.96 -50.26 5.18
N LEU A 224 -2.86 -49.60 5.57
CA LEU A 224 -1.71 -50.22 6.21
C LEU A 224 -1.86 -50.39 7.74
N GLY A 225 -2.98 -49.95 8.31
CA GLY A 225 -3.24 -50.02 9.76
C GLY A 225 -2.38 -49.08 10.62
N LEU A 226 -1.79 -48.03 10.01
CA LEU A 226 -0.93 -47.05 10.69
C LEU A 226 -1.71 -45.90 11.33
N SER A 227 -2.97 -45.70 10.92
CA SER A 227 -3.88 -44.70 11.48
C SER A 227 -5.33 -45.16 11.38
N SER A 228 -6.22 -44.57 12.16
CA SER A 228 -7.66 -44.81 12.05
C SER A 228 -8.37 -43.66 11.32
N LYS A 229 -9.52 -43.99 10.71
CA LYS A 229 -10.43 -43.00 10.13
C LYS A 229 -10.93 -41.98 11.17
N GLY A 230 -11.06 -42.39 12.43
CA GLY A 230 -11.43 -41.50 13.54
C GLY A 230 -10.40 -40.39 13.77
N ASP A 231 -9.11 -40.70 13.64
CA ASP A 231 -8.02 -39.73 13.80
C ASP A 231 -8.07 -38.65 12.71
N ARG A 232 -8.40 -39.06 11.47
CA ARG A 232 -8.57 -38.16 10.33
C ARG A 232 -9.80 -37.24 10.48
N VAL A 233 -10.96 -37.79 10.85
CA VAL A 233 -12.21 -37.02 10.99
C VAL A 233 -12.17 -36.09 12.19
N SER A 234 -11.50 -36.47 13.27
CA SER A 234 -11.36 -35.64 14.49
C SER A 234 -10.27 -34.57 14.40
N GLY A 235 -9.44 -34.57 13.34
CA GLY A 235 -8.34 -33.64 13.18
C GLY A 235 -7.16 -33.87 14.14
N GLN A 236 -7.08 -35.03 14.81
CA GLN A 236 -5.97 -35.43 15.70
C GLN A 236 -4.75 -35.98 14.94
N GLN A 237 -4.64 -35.64 13.66
CA GLN A 237 -3.73 -36.23 12.68
C GLN A 237 -2.24 -35.87 12.89
N GLY A 238 -1.93 -34.95 13.82
CA GLY A 238 -0.60 -34.35 14.04
C GLY A 238 0.52 -35.28 14.55
N SER A 239 0.28 -36.60 14.61
CA SER A 239 1.23 -37.57 15.18
C SER A 239 1.77 -38.60 14.18
N ASN A 240 1.31 -38.59 12.91
CA ASN A 240 1.68 -39.62 11.94
C ASN A 240 2.82 -39.16 11.00
N PRO A 241 4.07 -39.63 11.17
CA PRO A 241 5.22 -39.21 10.36
C PRO A 241 5.16 -39.64 8.89
N PHE A 242 4.18 -40.46 8.50
CA PHE A 242 4.00 -40.93 7.12
C PHE A 242 3.01 -40.10 6.29
N GLN A 243 2.40 -39.06 6.86
CA GLN A 243 1.54 -38.14 6.12
C GLN A 243 2.23 -36.78 5.95
N PHE A 244 2.69 -36.52 4.73
CA PHE A 244 3.15 -35.20 4.32
C PHE A 244 1.95 -34.27 4.25
N GLN A 245 1.95 -33.15 4.98
CA GLN A 245 0.91 -32.13 4.88
C GLN A 245 1.54 -30.85 4.35
N ARG A 246 0.91 -30.19 3.38
CA ARG A 246 1.36 -28.87 2.91
C ARG A 246 1.07 -27.83 4.00
N GLU A 247 1.86 -26.77 4.05
CA GLU A 247 1.68 -25.69 5.03
C GLU A 247 0.25 -25.11 5.00
N GLN A 248 -0.27 -24.84 3.79
CA GLN A 248 -1.61 -24.31 3.58
C GLN A 248 -2.72 -25.24 4.07
N ASP A 249 -2.47 -26.55 4.13
CA ASP A 249 -3.44 -27.56 4.54
C ASP A 249 -3.52 -27.71 6.07
N SER A 250 -2.56 -27.16 6.81
CA SER A 250 -2.53 -27.23 8.27
C SER A 250 -3.76 -26.55 8.88
N PRO A 251 -4.33 -27.06 9.99
CA PRO A 251 -5.59 -26.54 10.53
C PRO A 251 -5.57 -25.04 10.86
N PHE A 252 -4.49 -24.57 11.48
CA PHE A 252 -4.33 -23.15 11.82
C PHE A 252 -4.18 -22.27 10.58
N ARG A 253 -3.37 -22.69 9.59
CA ARG A 253 -3.19 -21.93 8.35
C ARG A 253 -4.47 -21.87 7.53
N ARG A 254 -5.22 -22.99 7.41
CA ARG A 254 -6.54 -22.99 6.77
C ARG A 254 -7.51 -22.03 7.46
N MET A 255 -7.56 -22.06 8.80
CA MET A 255 -8.45 -21.17 9.56
C MET A 255 -8.08 -19.70 9.34
N GLU A 256 -6.79 -19.38 9.27
CA GLU A 256 -6.30 -18.05 8.93
C GLU A 256 -6.71 -17.63 7.51
N ILE A 257 -6.49 -18.49 6.50
CA ILE A 257 -6.88 -18.25 5.11
C ILE A 257 -8.38 -17.97 5.01
N ILE A 258 -9.22 -18.85 5.59
CA ILE A 258 -10.68 -18.69 5.58
C ILE A 258 -11.10 -17.39 6.28
N SER A 259 -10.51 -17.09 7.44
CA SER A 259 -10.77 -15.85 8.18
C SER A 259 -10.43 -14.62 7.35
N ASN A 260 -9.30 -14.63 6.65
CA ASN A 260 -8.86 -13.52 5.82
C ASN A 260 -9.70 -13.39 4.54
N LEU A 261 -10.08 -14.49 3.88
CA LEU A 261 -11.01 -14.49 2.74
C LEU A 261 -12.38 -13.92 3.09
N GLN A 262 -12.82 -14.10 4.34
CA GLN A 262 -14.08 -13.57 4.82
C GLN A 262 -14.04 -12.08 5.20
N ARG A 263 -12.84 -11.48 5.31
CA ARG A 263 -12.69 -10.05 5.57
C ARG A 263 -12.83 -9.25 4.27
N PRO A 264 -13.35 -8.02 4.35
CA PRO A 264 -13.32 -7.10 3.21
C PRO A 264 -11.88 -6.89 2.73
N PRO A 265 -11.63 -6.96 1.41
CA PRO A 265 -10.34 -6.61 0.84
C PRO A 265 -9.92 -5.20 1.31
N GLN A 266 -8.68 -5.08 1.76
CA GLN A 266 -8.18 -3.78 2.22
C GLN A 266 -7.94 -2.88 1.01
N VAL A 267 -8.44 -1.65 1.09
CA VAL A 267 -8.03 -0.58 0.18
C VAL A 267 -6.59 -0.23 0.52
N LYS A 268 -5.68 -0.27 -0.45
CA LYS A 268 -4.30 0.18 -0.23
C LYS A 268 -4.34 1.65 0.22
N PHE A 269 -3.72 1.91 1.37
CA PHE A 269 -3.44 3.24 1.95
C PHE A 269 -4.59 4.27 2.08
N SER A 270 -5.85 3.85 2.28
CA SER A 270 -6.99 4.77 2.41
C SER A 270 -6.85 5.85 3.50
N ASP A 271 -6.09 5.56 4.54
CA ASP A 271 -5.81 6.45 5.64
C ASP A 271 -4.69 7.46 5.33
N LEU A 272 -3.69 7.07 4.53
CA LEU A 272 -2.68 7.99 3.99
C LEU A 272 -3.30 8.96 2.98
N GLN A 273 -4.27 8.51 2.19
CA GLN A 273 -5.02 9.36 1.26
C GLN A 273 -5.78 10.48 1.98
N GLY A 274 -6.43 10.18 3.11
CA GLY A 274 -7.11 11.19 3.94
C GLY A 274 -6.14 12.21 4.55
N ILE A 275 -4.97 11.76 4.99
CA ILE A 275 -3.92 12.62 5.56
C ILE A 275 -3.34 13.57 4.49
N ALA A 276 -3.02 13.04 3.31
CA ALA A 276 -2.57 13.87 2.19
C ALA A 276 -3.63 14.91 1.81
N GLY A 277 -4.92 14.58 1.95
CA GLY A 277 -6.09 15.46 1.79
C GLY A 277 -6.20 16.65 2.73
N GLY A 278 -5.42 16.70 3.81
CA GLY A 278 -5.55 17.73 4.83
C GLY A 278 -6.68 17.46 5.84
N ASP A 279 -7.32 16.28 5.80
CA ASP A 279 -8.37 15.88 6.77
C ASP A 279 -7.80 15.38 8.10
N SER A 280 -6.47 15.26 8.23
CA SER A 280 -5.83 14.93 9.50
C SER A 280 -5.74 16.17 10.38
N GLY A 281 -6.85 16.61 10.96
CA GLY A 281 -6.89 17.62 12.04
C GLY A 281 -6.17 17.19 13.33
N VAL A 282 -5.23 16.25 13.25
CA VAL A 282 -4.44 15.72 14.35
C VAL A 282 -3.02 16.23 14.16
N LEU A 283 -2.59 17.13 15.04
CA LEU A 283 -1.18 17.47 15.22
C LEU A 283 -0.45 16.19 15.63
N ASP A 284 0.38 15.65 14.74
CA ASP A 284 1.16 14.46 15.03
C ASP A 284 2.31 14.77 15.98
N ASN A 285 2.31 14.10 17.12
CA ASN A 285 3.36 14.22 18.13
C ASN A 285 4.65 13.45 17.76
N ASN A 286 4.75 12.82 16.58
CA ASN A 286 5.91 12.03 16.17
C ASN A 286 6.21 12.14 14.66
N PRO A 287 6.84 13.26 14.21
CA PRO A 287 7.14 13.48 12.80
C PRO A 287 8.31 12.59 12.34
N LEU A 288 8.11 11.83 11.26
CA LEU A 288 9.18 11.20 10.49
C LEU A 288 9.77 12.23 9.52
N ASN A 289 11.08 12.47 9.56
CA ASN A 289 11.72 13.39 8.63
C ASN A 289 12.11 12.67 7.33
N PHE A 290 11.79 13.28 6.19
CA PHE A 290 12.24 12.81 4.89
C PHE A 290 12.42 13.97 3.91
N ASP A 291 13.35 13.79 2.97
CA ASP A 291 13.57 14.72 1.87
C ASP A 291 12.79 14.25 0.64
N LEU A 292 12.21 15.19 -0.10
CA LEU A 292 11.56 14.95 -1.39
C LEU A 292 12.28 15.74 -2.49
N ARG A 293 12.56 15.07 -3.61
CA ARG A 293 13.09 15.71 -4.83
C ARG A 293 12.29 15.25 -6.05
N VAL A 294 12.03 16.18 -6.96
CA VAL A 294 11.37 15.91 -8.25
C VAL A 294 12.35 16.25 -9.38
N ASP A 295 12.63 15.29 -10.25
CA ASP A 295 13.48 15.47 -11.44
C ASP A 295 12.69 15.17 -12.72
N PHE A 296 13.09 15.77 -13.85
CA PHE A 296 12.33 15.73 -15.11
C PHE A 296 13.17 15.20 -16.27
N PHE A 297 12.57 14.31 -17.06
CA PHE A 297 13.15 13.73 -18.27
C PHE A 297 12.13 13.74 -19.40
N ARG A 298 12.54 14.16 -20.60
CA ARG A 298 11.64 14.16 -21.78
C ARG A 298 11.32 12.71 -22.19
N GLN A 299 10.04 12.42 -22.40
CA GLN A 299 9.58 11.15 -22.97
C GLN A 299 9.11 11.34 -24.42
N SER A 300 8.24 12.32 -24.64
CA SER A 300 7.69 12.74 -25.93
C SER A 300 7.51 14.27 -25.94
N ASP A 301 6.82 14.82 -26.93
CA ASP A 301 6.56 16.26 -27.03
C ASP A 301 5.50 16.75 -26.03
N ASP A 302 4.63 15.83 -25.61
CA ASP A 302 3.49 16.09 -24.74
C ASP A 302 3.62 15.42 -23.36
N ARG A 303 4.60 14.53 -23.17
CA ARG A 303 4.84 13.82 -21.91
C ARG A 303 6.27 13.99 -21.39
N VAL A 304 6.35 14.21 -20.08
CA VAL A 304 7.59 14.31 -19.31
C VAL A 304 7.53 13.31 -18.18
N ILE A 305 8.57 12.50 -18.05
CA ILE A 305 8.75 11.65 -16.86
C ILE A 305 9.19 12.55 -15.71
N ALA A 306 8.36 12.63 -14.69
CA ALA A 306 8.71 13.20 -13.39
C ALA A 306 9.08 12.07 -12.43
N THR A 307 10.30 12.09 -11.89
CA THR A 307 10.74 11.12 -10.88
C THR A 307 10.66 11.74 -9.49
N PHE A 308 9.87 11.15 -8.61
CA PHE A 308 9.73 11.51 -7.20
C PHE A 308 10.68 10.67 -6.38
N THR A 309 11.72 11.29 -5.84
CA THR A 309 12.72 10.63 -5.01
C THR A 309 12.51 11.01 -3.55
N VAL A 310 12.28 10.00 -2.71
CA VAL A 310 12.07 10.12 -1.26
C VAL A 310 13.32 9.58 -0.56
N GLN A 311 13.88 10.33 0.38
CA GLN A 311 15.03 9.91 1.18
C GLN A 311 14.70 10.02 2.67
N THR A 312 14.86 8.92 3.40
CA THR A 312 14.61 8.84 4.85
C THR A 312 15.91 8.56 5.60
N ASP A 313 16.04 9.10 6.81
CA ASP A 313 17.13 8.75 7.73
C ASP A 313 16.80 7.42 8.41
N ASN A 314 17.69 6.43 8.34
CA ASN A 314 17.38 5.10 8.89
C ASN A 314 17.35 5.09 10.41
N LYS A 315 17.92 6.10 11.08
CA LYS A 315 17.84 6.25 12.53
C LYS A 315 16.41 6.50 13.01
N ASP A 316 15.56 7.06 12.14
CA ASP A 316 14.16 7.38 12.43
C ASP A 316 13.24 6.17 12.14
N LEU A 317 13.79 5.09 11.56
CA LEU A 317 13.07 3.88 11.18
C LEU A 317 13.13 2.81 12.26
N SER A 318 12.06 2.03 12.35
CA SER A 318 11.99 0.87 13.23
C SER A 318 12.25 -0.42 12.48
N PHE A 319 13.26 -1.15 12.93
CA PHE A 319 13.65 -2.44 12.39
C PHE A 319 13.08 -3.56 13.26
N GLU A 320 12.41 -4.52 12.63
CA GLU A 320 11.92 -5.75 13.25
C GLU A 320 12.64 -6.96 12.66
N LYS A 321 12.88 -7.97 13.50
CA LYS A 321 13.52 -9.20 13.05
C LYS A 321 12.51 -10.10 12.33
N ILE A 322 12.63 -10.21 11.01
CA ILE A 322 11.78 -11.04 10.16
C ILE A 322 12.67 -11.98 9.36
N GLY A 323 12.45 -13.30 9.47
CA GLY A 323 13.21 -14.29 8.70
C GLY A 323 14.73 -14.27 8.97
N GLY A 324 15.16 -13.81 10.15
CA GLY A 324 16.57 -13.69 10.51
C GLY A 324 17.27 -12.40 10.06
N LEU A 325 16.56 -11.52 9.34
CA LEU A 325 17.03 -10.19 8.96
C LEU A 325 16.32 -9.10 9.77
N GLU A 326 17.02 -8.01 10.02
CA GLU A 326 16.44 -6.79 10.58
C GLU A 326 15.81 -6.01 9.42
N THR A 327 14.49 -5.86 9.44
CA THR A 327 13.71 -5.29 8.34
C THR A 327 12.92 -4.08 8.82
N ALA A 328 13.14 -2.92 8.19
CA ALA A 328 12.30 -1.74 8.34
C ALA A 328 11.32 -1.65 7.16
N ARG A 329 10.05 -1.30 7.44
CA ARG A 329 8.98 -1.20 6.44
C ARG A 329 8.39 0.20 6.44
N LEU A 330 8.30 0.80 5.26
CA LEU A 330 7.73 2.11 5.04
C LEU A 330 6.61 2.05 4.00
N ASN A 331 5.50 2.73 4.30
CA ASN A 331 4.44 3.01 3.34
C ASN A 331 4.60 4.44 2.83
N ILE A 332 4.70 4.61 1.52
CA ILE A 332 4.84 5.90 0.85
C ILE A 332 3.59 6.11 -0.01
N PHE A 333 2.87 7.18 0.28
CA PHE A 333 1.74 7.64 -0.50
C PHE A 333 2.08 9.01 -1.09
N GLY A 334 1.82 9.22 -2.38
CA GLY A 334 1.98 10.50 -3.03
C GLY A 334 0.75 10.87 -3.84
N ARG A 335 0.26 12.10 -3.70
CA ARG A 335 -0.83 12.63 -4.53
C ARG A 335 -0.36 13.81 -5.34
N ILE A 336 -0.55 13.73 -6.66
CA ILE A 336 -0.17 14.75 -7.62
C ILE A 336 -1.44 15.46 -8.09
N THR A 337 -1.47 16.78 -7.95
CA THR A 337 -2.61 17.62 -8.32
C THR A 337 -2.13 18.74 -9.23
N ALA A 338 -2.71 18.86 -10.43
CA ALA A 338 -2.46 20.04 -11.25
C ALA A 338 -3.10 21.27 -10.60
N VAL A 339 -2.47 22.44 -10.73
CA VAL A 339 -3.00 23.70 -10.19
C VAL A 339 -4.33 24.09 -10.84
N SER A 340 -4.65 23.56 -12.02
CA SER A 340 -5.98 23.67 -12.64
C SER A 340 -7.09 22.95 -11.87
N GLY A 341 -6.77 22.26 -10.76
CA GLY A 341 -7.70 21.50 -9.93
C GLY A 341 -7.95 20.08 -10.43
N LYS A 342 -7.49 19.72 -11.64
CA LYS A 342 -7.53 18.35 -12.13
C LYS A 342 -6.46 17.51 -11.41
N ARG A 343 -6.85 16.43 -10.74
CA ARG A 343 -5.90 15.46 -10.19
C ARG A 343 -5.12 14.83 -11.35
N SER A 344 -3.84 14.54 -11.14
CA SER A 344 -2.94 14.04 -12.20
C SER A 344 -2.27 12.73 -11.82
N GLY A 345 -2.81 12.04 -10.82
CA GLY A 345 -2.34 10.74 -10.36
C GLY A 345 -2.10 10.64 -8.85
N ILE A 346 -1.93 9.39 -8.40
CA ILE A 346 -1.36 9.03 -7.10
C ILE A 346 -0.30 7.94 -7.30
N PHE A 347 0.54 7.75 -6.31
CA PHE A 347 1.38 6.56 -6.20
C PHE A 347 1.39 6.06 -4.75
N GLU A 348 1.52 4.74 -4.63
CA GLU A 348 1.28 3.99 -3.40
C GLU A 348 2.25 2.82 -3.33
N GLU A 349 3.18 2.86 -2.38
CA GLU A 349 4.36 2.02 -2.40
C GLU A 349 4.70 1.53 -0.99
N SER A 350 4.94 0.22 -0.84
CA SER A 350 5.45 -0.39 0.38
C SER A 350 6.89 -0.79 0.16
N VAL A 351 7.82 -0.15 0.86
CA VAL A 351 9.25 -0.32 0.66
C VAL A 351 9.91 -0.90 1.90
N THR A 352 10.89 -1.77 1.70
CA THR A 352 11.61 -2.47 2.76
C THR A 352 13.09 -2.14 2.72
N THR A 353 13.66 -1.85 3.89
CA THR A 353 15.11 -1.77 4.09
C THR A 353 15.55 -2.92 4.98
N ASN A 354 16.42 -3.78 4.44
CA ASN A 354 16.89 -4.99 5.13
C ASN A 354 18.35 -4.84 5.55
N ALA A 355 18.69 -5.38 6.72
CA ALA A 355 20.05 -5.45 7.25
C ALA A 355 20.26 -6.78 7.96
N THR A 356 21.48 -7.32 7.96
CA THR A 356 21.82 -8.40 8.90
C THR A 356 21.96 -7.82 10.32
N SER A 357 21.85 -8.66 11.36
CA SER A 357 22.03 -8.19 12.75
C SER A 357 23.42 -7.60 13.00
N ALA A 358 24.44 -8.00 12.24
CA ALA A 358 25.79 -7.43 12.34
C ALA A 358 25.89 -6.04 11.67
N GLU A 359 25.12 -5.80 10.60
CA GLU A 359 25.14 -4.55 9.83
C GLU A 359 24.17 -3.49 10.37
N LEU A 360 23.27 -3.86 11.29
CA LEU A 360 22.19 -2.99 11.76
C LEU A 360 22.69 -1.62 12.25
N THR A 361 23.78 -1.59 13.00
CA THR A 361 24.36 -0.34 13.53
C THR A 361 24.78 0.58 12.39
N GLU A 362 25.51 0.07 11.41
CA GLU A 362 25.92 0.86 10.24
C GLU A 362 24.73 1.24 9.36
N MET A 363 23.74 0.36 9.23
CA MET A 363 22.53 0.62 8.45
C MET A 363 21.67 1.71 9.06
N LYS A 364 21.62 1.84 10.39
CA LYS A 364 20.93 2.95 11.08
C LYS A 364 21.57 4.30 10.83
N ASP A 365 22.89 4.36 10.61
CA ASP A 365 23.61 5.60 10.29
C ASP A 365 23.51 6.00 8.80
N ARG A 366 22.94 5.12 7.97
CA ARG A 366 22.73 5.38 6.53
C ARG A 366 21.35 5.97 6.27
N LYS A 367 21.14 6.43 5.03
CA LYS A 367 19.84 6.86 4.54
C LYS A 367 19.28 5.84 3.57
N SER A 368 17.96 5.63 3.60
CA SER A 368 17.24 4.85 2.59
C SER A 368 16.70 5.79 1.54
N ILE A 369 16.72 5.36 0.27
CA ILE A 369 16.26 6.15 -0.85
C ILE A 369 15.29 5.33 -1.71
N TYR A 370 14.17 5.96 -2.05
CA TYR A 370 13.13 5.41 -2.89
C TYR A 370 12.84 6.36 -4.06
N GLN A 371 12.45 5.83 -5.21
CA GLN A 371 12.09 6.61 -6.39
C GLN A 371 10.91 5.99 -7.13
N LYS A 372 9.94 6.84 -7.49
CA LYS A 372 8.83 6.52 -8.39
C LYS A 372 8.86 7.43 -9.61
N ALA A 373 8.69 6.87 -10.81
CA ALA A 373 8.55 7.62 -12.04
C ALA A 373 7.07 7.71 -12.45
N VAL A 374 6.61 8.90 -12.84
CA VAL A 374 5.25 9.16 -13.33
C VAL A 374 5.31 10.03 -14.58
N ALA A 375 4.53 9.70 -15.61
CA ALA A 375 4.44 10.49 -16.84
C ALA A 375 3.40 11.63 -16.69
N LEU A 376 3.85 12.88 -16.71
CA LEU A 376 3.01 14.07 -16.57
C LEU A 376 3.05 14.92 -17.85
N THR A 377 1.98 15.67 -18.10
CA THR A 377 1.99 16.70 -19.16
C THR A 377 2.65 17.98 -18.65
N PRO A 378 3.23 18.83 -19.52
CA PRO A 378 3.77 20.13 -19.11
C PRO A 378 2.73 20.99 -18.38
N GLY A 379 3.12 21.63 -17.27
CA GLY A 379 2.18 22.38 -16.44
C GLY A 379 2.68 22.61 -15.00
N VAL A 380 1.85 23.25 -14.17
CA VAL A 380 2.15 23.50 -12.75
C VAL A 380 1.36 22.53 -11.89
N TYR A 381 2.05 21.91 -10.93
CA TYR A 381 1.53 20.85 -10.09
C TYR A 381 1.90 21.08 -8.63
N LYS A 382 1.20 20.39 -7.75
CA LYS A 382 1.55 20.16 -6.35
C LYS A 382 1.60 18.66 -6.11
N VAL A 383 2.57 18.22 -5.32
CA VAL A 383 2.59 16.87 -4.75
C VAL A 383 2.45 16.94 -3.24
N ASP A 384 1.57 16.11 -2.69
CA ASP A 384 1.43 15.84 -1.26
C ASP A 384 1.95 14.42 -1.01
N VAL A 385 3.09 14.28 -0.33
CA VAL A 385 3.72 12.99 -0.02
C VAL A 385 3.59 12.71 1.47
N VAL A 386 3.14 11.51 1.80
CA VAL A 386 3.07 10.99 3.16
C VAL A 386 3.93 9.73 3.23
N VAL A 387 4.87 9.71 4.18
CA VAL A 387 5.70 8.53 4.46
C VAL A 387 5.35 8.06 5.86
N ARG A 388 5.11 6.77 6.04
CA ARG A 388 4.79 6.17 7.34
C ARG A 388 5.67 4.94 7.62
N ASP A 389 6.27 4.91 8.79
CA ASP A 389 6.88 3.70 9.35
C ASP A 389 5.79 2.74 9.84
N VAL A 390 5.79 1.51 9.30
CA VAL A 390 4.71 0.53 9.52
C VAL A 390 4.64 0.05 10.98
N VAL A 391 5.78 0.05 11.68
CA VAL A 391 5.90 -0.53 13.02
C VAL A 391 5.45 0.48 14.08
N THR A 392 5.96 1.70 13.99
CA THR A 392 5.69 2.77 14.96
C THR A 392 4.44 3.57 14.63
N GLY A 393 4.04 3.60 13.35
CA GLY A 393 3.01 4.50 12.84
C GLY A 393 3.50 5.94 12.67
N ASN A 394 4.77 6.24 12.97
CA ASN A 394 5.35 7.56 12.77
C ASN A 394 5.24 7.97 11.32
N ARG A 395 4.88 9.23 11.08
CA ARG A 395 4.62 9.72 9.74
C ARG A 395 5.22 11.09 9.48
N GLY A 396 5.64 11.28 8.25
CA GLY A 396 6.09 12.56 7.72
C GLY A 396 5.14 13.00 6.62
N ILE A 397 5.01 14.29 6.43
CA ILE A 397 4.23 14.88 5.33
C ILE A 397 5.05 15.98 4.67
N VAL A 398 5.18 15.93 3.34
CA VAL A 398 5.81 16.99 2.54
C VAL A 398 4.85 17.42 1.45
N ASN A 399 4.59 18.72 1.38
CA ASN A 399 3.77 19.34 0.35
C ASN A 399 4.67 20.23 -0.51
N GLN A 400 4.79 19.93 -1.79
CA GLN A 400 5.72 20.64 -2.69
C GLN A 400 5.04 21.02 -4.01
N GLY A 401 5.11 22.30 -4.37
CA GLY A 401 4.77 22.77 -5.72
C GLY A 401 5.93 22.54 -6.68
N PHE A 402 5.64 22.15 -7.92
CA PHE A 402 6.64 21.99 -8.98
C PHE A 402 6.06 22.31 -10.35
N THR A 403 6.94 22.66 -11.30
CA THR A 403 6.55 22.94 -12.69
C THR A 403 7.18 21.91 -13.60
N VAL A 404 6.34 21.17 -14.33
CA VAL A 404 6.77 20.23 -15.36
C VAL A 404 7.11 21.04 -16.61
N PRO A 405 8.37 20.99 -17.09
CA PRO A 405 8.81 21.80 -18.23
C PRO A 405 8.16 21.35 -19.54
N ARG A 406 8.04 22.26 -20.50
CA ARG A 406 7.69 21.94 -21.89
C ARG A 406 8.95 21.89 -22.73
N TYR A 407 9.17 20.78 -23.43
CA TYR A 407 10.31 20.61 -24.33
C TYR A 407 9.91 20.97 -25.77
N ASP A 408 10.26 22.18 -26.22
CA ASP A 408 10.02 22.65 -27.58
C ASP A 408 11.11 22.11 -28.53
N GLU A 409 10.72 21.43 -29.61
CA GLU A 409 11.63 20.85 -30.60
C GLU A 409 12.59 21.86 -31.24
N LYS A 410 12.26 23.15 -31.22
CA LYS A 410 13.10 24.22 -31.79
C LYS A 410 14.03 24.87 -30.76
N LYS A 411 13.95 24.47 -29.48
CA LYS A 411 14.73 25.06 -28.39
C LYS A 411 15.60 24.01 -27.71
N LEU A 412 16.88 24.33 -27.61
CA LEU A 412 17.84 23.59 -26.82
C LEU A 412 17.35 23.50 -25.38
N SER A 413 17.21 22.28 -24.87
CA SER A 413 16.65 22.00 -23.55
C SER A 413 17.40 20.88 -22.87
N THR A 414 17.24 20.71 -21.55
CA THR A 414 17.88 19.63 -20.81
C THR A 414 16.94 18.97 -19.81
N SER A 415 17.29 17.75 -19.38
CA SER A 415 16.72 17.16 -18.16
C SER A 415 17.13 17.96 -16.92
N THR A 416 16.60 17.58 -15.77
CA THR A 416 17.19 18.01 -14.49
C THR A 416 18.62 17.48 -14.38
N LEU A 417 19.53 18.31 -13.86
CA LEU A 417 20.90 17.90 -13.52
C LEU A 417 20.87 17.06 -12.23
N ILE A 418 21.33 15.81 -12.33
CA ILE A 418 21.47 14.94 -11.17
C ILE A 418 22.93 14.85 -10.76
N LEU A 419 23.19 15.17 -9.48
CA LEU A 419 24.40 14.79 -8.78
C LEU A 419 24.09 13.49 -8.02
N ALA A 420 24.73 12.42 -8.43
CA ALA A 420 24.47 11.05 -8.02
C ALA A 420 25.52 10.58 -7.01
N SER A 421 25.09 9.78 -6.03
CA SER A 421 25.97 9.02 -5.14
C SER A 421 26.50 7.76 -5.83
N LYS A 422 25.78 7.27 -6.84
CA LYS A 422 26.16 6.13 -7.67
C LYS A 422 25.72 6.35 -9.11
N LEU A 423 26.67 6.26 -10.03
CA LEU A 423 26.45 6.32 -11.47
C LEU A 423 27.20 5.17 -12.13
N ARG A 424 26.49 4.31 -12.86
CA ARG A 424 27.08 3.21 -13.63
C ARG A 424 26.18 2.80 -14.78
N GLU A 425 26.72 2.06 -15.74
CA GLU A 425 25.91 1.39 -16.76
C GLU A 425 25.00 0.32 -16.12
N THR A 426 23.83 0.13 -16.74
CA THR A 426 22.85 -0.88 -16.33
C THR A 426 23.28 -2.28 -16.77
N ASN A 427 22.88 -3.29 -16.00
CA ASN A 427 22.97 -4.70 -16.39
C ASN A 427 21.58 -5.36 -16.37
N GLU A 428 21.49 -6.64 -16.73
CA GLU A 428 20.23 -7.39 -16.81
C GLU A 428 19.40 -7.36 -15.51
N ARG A 429 20.04 -7.23 -14.34
CA ARG A 429 19.33 -7.16 -13.04
C ARG A 429 18.70 -5.79 -12.76
N ASP A 430 19.04 -4.79 -13.56
CA ASP A 430 18.52 -3.44 -13.40
C ASP A 430 17.25 -3.19 -14.24
N VAL A 431 16.87 -4.10 -15.14
CA VAL A 431 15.69 -3.94 -16.01
C VAL A 431 14.42 -3.80 -15.15
N GLY A 432 13.68 -2.71 -15.35
CA GLY A 432 12.49 -2.39 -14.55
C GLY A 432 12.78 -1.95 -13.11
N GLY A 433 14.06 -1.84 -12.74
CA GLY A 433 14.48 -1.41 -11.42
C GLY A 433 14.42 0.11 -11.24
N MET A 434 14.41 0.53 -9.98
CA MET A 434 14.46 1.96 -9.62
C MET A 434 15.81 2.58 -10.00
N PHE A 435 15.81 3.91 -10.20
CA PHE A 435 17.00 4.70 -10.54
C PHE A 435 17.60 4.38 -11.91
N VAL A 436 16.82 3.78 -12.82
CA VAL A 436 17.27 3.42 -14.16
C VAL A 436 16.75 4.43 -15.17
N ILE A 437 17.67 5.06 -15.89
CA ILE A 437 17.39 6.07 -16.92
C ILE A 437 18.16 5.67 -18.18
N GLY A 438 17.45 5.10 -19.15
CA GLY A 438 18.07 4.50 -20.33
C GLY A 438 19.05 3.40 -19.93
N ASN A 439 20.30 3.52 -20.37
CA ASN A 439 21.36 2.54 -20.09
C ASN A 439 22.19 2.87 -18.83
N SER A 440 21.73 3.83 -18.02
CA SER A 440 22.43 4.28 -16.82
C SER A 440 21.61 4.06 -15.56
N LYS A 441 22.26 3.55 -14.51
CA LYS A 441 21.74 3.55 -13.14
C LYS A 441 22.26 4.79 -12.42
N VAL A 442 21.35 5.68 -12.07
CA VAL A 442 21.63 7.02 -11.54
C VAL A 442 20.94 7.17 -10.18
N VAL A 443 21.66 6.90 -9.10
CA VAL A 443 21.12 7.05 -7.74
C VAL A 443 21.44 8.46 -7.25
N PRO A 444 20.44 9.37 -7.15
CA PRO A 444 20.69 10.75 -6.76
C PRO A 444 21.15 10.87 -5.31
N ASN A 445 21.96 11.88 -5.01
CA ASN A 445 22.32 12.26 -3.64
C ASN A 445 21.56 13.54 -3.26
N LEU A 446 20.48 13.39 -2.48
CA LEU A 446 19.64 14.54 -2.10
C LEU A 446 20.32 15.44 -1.05
N ALA A 447 21.20 14.86 -0.22
CA ALA A 447 21.91 15.62 0.81
C ALA A 447 23.01 16.53 0.24
N GLY A 448 23.52 16.22 -0.96
CA GLY A 448 24.61 16.98 -1.58
C GLY A 448 25.97 16.84 -0.88
N ASN A 449 26.08 15.98 0.13
CA ASN A 449 27.33 15.73 0.87
C ASN A 449 28.02 14.49 0.31
N TYR A 450 29.32 14.61 0.02
CA TYR A 450 30.15 13.55 -0.51
C TYR A 450 31.41 13.42 0.32
N LYS A 451 31.81 12.18 0.65
CA LYS A 451 33.07 11.96 1.36
C LYS A 451 34.25 12.19 0.41
N GLN A 452 35.37 12.69 0.94
CA GLN A 452 36.59 12.78 0.16
C GLN A 452 37.02 11.38 -0.33
N GLY A 453 37.29 11.24 -1.63
CA GLY A 453 37.56 9.96 -2.29
C GLY A 453 36.31 9.22 -2.79
N GLN A 454 35.10 9.70 -2.49
CA GLN A 454 33.87 9.23 -3.13
C GLN A 454 33.67 9.95 -4.46
N GLU A 455 33.53 9.21 -5.56
CA GLU A 455 33.21 9.78 -6.86
C GLU A 455 31.80 10.40 -6.89
N ILE A 456 31.67 11.53 -7.58
CA ILE A 456 30.39 12.20 -7.82
C ILE A 456 29.93 11.87 -9.23
N GLY A 457 28.79 11.20 -9.34
CA GLY A 457 28.15 11.01 -10.64
C GLY A 457 27.45 12.29 -11.10
N VAL A 458 27.75 12.75 -12.30
CA VAL A 458 27.12 13.91 -12.94
C VAL A 458 26.32 13.39 -14.13
N TYR A 459 24.99 13.54 -14.07
CA TYR A 459 24.09 13.04 -15.11
C TYR A 459 23.16 14.14 -15.64
N LEU A 460 23.13 14.30 -16.96
CA LEU A 460 22.28 15.27 -17.67
C LEU A 460 21.95 14.76 -19.07
N GLN A 461 20.70 14.90 -19.53
CA GLN A 461 20.34 14.71 -20.92
C GLN A 461 20.11 16.07 -21.60
N VAL A 462 20.66 16.23 -22.80
CA VAL A 462 20.48 17.40 -23.66
C VAL A 462 19.55 17.01 -24.81
N TYR A 463 18.59 17.87 -25.11
CA TYR A 463 17.55 17.65 -26.13
C TYR A 463 17.55 18.77 -27.16
N ASN A 464 17.14 18.42 -28.39
CA ASN A 464 16.89 19.36 -29.48
C ASN A 464 18.10 20.20 -29.87
N ALA A 465 19.30 19.62 -29.71
CA ALA A 465 20.51 20.22 -30.24
C ALA A 465 20.50 20.16 -31.77
N GLY A 466 20.90 21.26 -32.42
CA GLY A 466 21.00 21.33 -33.87
C GLY A 466 21.91 20.25 -34.45
N ILE A 467 21.45 19.59 -35.50
CA ILE A 467 22.19 18.55 -36.20
C ILE A 467 23.09 19.22 -37.25
N ASP A 468 24.38 18.89 -37.22
CA ASP A 468 25.29 19.27 -38.30
C ASP A 468 25.01 18.39 -39.52
N GLN A 469 24.72 19.02 -40.67
CA GLN A 469 24.30 18.33 -41.89
C GLN A 469 25.40 17.45 -42.51
N THR A 470 26.67 17.68 -42.16
CA THR A 470 27.81 16.90 -42.65
C THR A 470 27.99 15.63 -41.83
N THR A 471 27.93 15.76 -40.50
CA THR A 471 28.15 14.62 -39.58
C THR A 471 26.88 13.86 -39.24
N LEU A 472 25.71 14.44 -39.52
CA LEU A 472 24.38 13.95 -39.12
C LEU A 472 24.26 13.70 -37.61
N ARG A 473 25.06 14.40 -36.80
CA ARG A 473 25.08 14.31 -35.34
C ARG A 473 24.81 15.68 -34.71
N PRO A 474 24.30 15.74 -33.46
CA PRO A 474 24.11 16.99 -32.74
C PRO A 474 25.45 17.73 -32.57
N ALA A 475 25.56 19.01 -32.92
CA ALA A 475 26.81 19.76 -32.79
C ALA A 475 26.76 20.71 -31.60
N VAL A 476 27.25 20.22 -30.44
CA VAL A 476 27.26 20.98 -29.18
C VAL A 476 28.66 21.14 -28.60
N ASP A 477 28.87 22.25 -27.90
CA ASP A 477 30.00 22.49 -27.00
C ASP A 477 29.52 22.38 -25.57
N VAL A 478 30.01 21.37 -24.85
CA VAL A 478 29.69 21.17 -23.43
C VAL A 478 30.92 21.47 -22.59
N ASN A 479 30.77 22.35 -21.59
CA ASN A 479 31.82 22.70 -20.64
C ASN A 479 31.34 22.49 -19.20
N TYR A 480 32.10 21.70 -18.45
CA TYR A 480 31.97 21.56 -17.01
C TYR A 480 32.85 22.60 -16.33
N ILE A 481 32.25 23.44 -15.51
CA ILE A 481 32.91 24.49 -14.75
C ILE A 481 32.65 24.22 -13.29
N LEU A 482 33.70 23.88 -12.55
CA LEU A 482 33.63 23.68 -11.12
C LEU A 482 34.11 24.96 -10.42
N THR A 483 33.33 25.42 -9.46
CA THR A 483 33.67 26.58 -8.64
C THR A 483 33.71 26.18 -7.16
N LYS A 484 34.67 26.74 -6.42
CA LYS A 484 34.76 26.64 -4.96
C LYS A 484 34.63 28.04 -4.36
N SER A 485 33.65 28.24 -3.49
CA SER A 485 33.37 29.55 -2.88
C SER A 485 33.31 30.70 -3.90
N GLY A 486 32.74 30.41 -5.08
CA GLY A 486 32.59 31.38 -6.19
C GLY A 486 33.81 31.57 -7.10
N LYS A 487 34.95 30.93 -6.82
CA LYS A 487 36.13 30.95 -7.72
C LYS A 487 36.19 29.69 -8.57
N GLU A 488 36.43 29.84 -9.87
CA GLU A 488 36.64 28.73 -10.79
C GLU A 488 37.91 27.95 -10.41
N VAL A 489 37.74 26.64 -10.18
CA VAL A 489 38.83 25.72 -9.82
C VAL A 489 39.14 24.73 -10.92
N LEU A 490 38.15 24.40 -11.76
CA LEU A 490 38.32 23.50 -12.90
C LEU A 490 37.38 23.92 -14.03
N ARG A 491 37.88 23.89 -15.25
CA ARG A 491 37.09 23.96 -16.48
C ARG A 491 37.51 22.84 -17.38
N GLN A 492 36.55 22.03 -17.80
CA GLN A 492 36.78 20.89 -18.67
C GLN A 492 35.75 20.86 -19.78
N THR A 493 36.23 20.84 -21.02
CA THR A 493 35.40 20.60 -22.19
C THR A 493 35.13 19.11 -22.33
N GLU A 494 33.89 18.76 -22.67
CA GLU A 494 33.49 17.38 -22.91
C GLU A 494 33.84 16.94 -24.33
N ASP A 495 34.44 15.77 -24.45
CA ASP A 495 34.48 15.04 -25.71
C ASP A 495 33.29 14.09 -25.78
N TRP A 496 32.28 14.46 -26.58
CA TRP A 496 31.03 13.72 -26.70
C TRP A 496 31.00 12.76 -27.91
N SER A 497 32.13 12.56 -28.60
CA SER A 497 32.22 11.83 -29.88
C SER A 497 31.72 10.37 -29.87
N GLY A 498 31.41 9.79 -28.69
CA GLY A 498 30.78 8.48 -28.50
C GLY A 498 29.48 8.43 -27.68
N LEU A 499 28.93 9.57 -27.22
CA LEU A 499 27.83 9.64 -26.22
C LEU A 499 26.41 9.74 -26.81
N SER A 500 26.24 9.52 -28.11
CA SER A 500 24.97 9.70 -28.83
C SER A 500 24.05 8.48 -28.68
N ASP A 501 23.12 8.53 -27.73
CA ASP A 501 21.97 7.62 -27.64
C ASP A 501 20.87 8.04 -28.63
N SER A 502 21.01 7.63 -29.90
CA SER A 502 19.97 7.71 -30.96
C SER A 502 19.32 9.10 -31.20
N GLY A 503 19.59 9.74 -32.35
CA GLY A 503 18.85 10.92 -32.81
C GLY A 503 19.29 12.26 -32.19
N GLN A 504 18.33 13.11 -31.79
CA GLN A 504 18.52 14.49 -31.28
C GLN A 504 18.76 14.58 -29.74
N ARG A 505 19.10 13.46 -29.09
CA ARG A 505 19.37 13.41 -27.65
C ARG A 505 20.83 13.07 -27.39
N LEU A 506 21.46 13.83 -26.50
CA LEU A 506 22.81 13.56 -25.99
C LEU A 506 22.75 13.27 -24.50
N THR A 507 23.31 12.14 -24.07
CA THR A 507 23.38 11.77 -22.64
C THR A 507 24.78 12.08 -22.12
N LEU A 508 24.86 12.95 -21.12
CA LEU A 508 26.09 13.28 -20.41
C LEU A 508 26.10 12.51 -19.09
N ALA A 509 27.04 11.58 -18.93
CA ALA A 509 27.19 10.75 -17.74
C ALA A 509 28.67 10.67 -17.38
N ARG A 510 29.08 11.36 -16.30
CA ARG A 510 30.48 11.49 -15.93
C ARG A 510 30.71 11.25 -14.45
N LEU A 511 31.82 10.60 -14.11
CA LEU A 511 32.30 10.49 -12.74
C LEU A 511 33.35 11.57 -12.48
N LEU A 512 33.13 12.38 -11.44
CA LEU A 512 34.07 13.38 -10.96
C LEU A 512 34.81 12.82 -9.73
N PRO A 513 36.13 12.56 -9.81
CA PRO A 513 36.91 12.10 -8.67
C PRO A 513 37.08 13.22 -7.65
N THR A 514 36.99 12.88 -6.36
CA THR A 514 37.06 13.84 -5.25
C THR A 514 38.31 13.71 -4.39
N ASP A 515 39.23 12.78 -4.71
CA ASP A 515 40.42 12.48 -3.91
C ASP A 515 41.28 13.72 -3.65
N GLN A 516 41.45 14.53 -4.70
CA GLN A 516 42.27 15.76 -4.69
C GLN A 516 41.44 17.03 -4.44
N MET A 517 40.14 16.90 -4.16
CA MET A 517 39.28 18.04 -3.89
C MET A 517 39.33 18.39 -2.39
N PRO A 518 39.82 19.58 -2.00
CA PRO A 518 39.85 19.92 -0.58
C PRO A 518 38.42 20.07 -0.02
N LEU A 519 38.24 19.84 1.27
CA LEU A 519 36.93 19.94 1.93
C LEU A 519 36.26 21.32 1.71
N GLY A 520 34.93 21.34 1.71
CA GLY A 520 34.11 22.55 1.60
C GLY A 520 33.10 22.52 0.45
N ASP A 521 32.51 23.68 0.18
CA ASP A 521 31.37 23.83 -0.75
C ASP A 521 31.81 24.12 -2.18
N TYR A 522 31.19 23.40 -3.10
CA TYR A 522 31.41 23.48 -4.54
C TYR A 522 30.10 23.70 -5.30
N GLU A 523 30.21 24.34 -6.45
CA GLU A 523 29.14 24.39 -7.46
C GLU A 523 29.70 23.93 -8.80
N ILE A 524 29.07 22.91 -9.38
CA ILE A 524 29.31 22.48 -10.75
C ILE A 524 28.29 23.14 -11.66
N LYS A 525 28.79 23.78 -12.72
CA LYS A 525 28.02 24.37 -13.79
C LYS A 525 28.32 23.64 -15.09
N ILE A 526 27.29 23.16 -15.77
CA ILE A 526 27.38 22.58 -17.11
C ILE A 526 26.83 23.61 -18.08
N VAL A 527 27.67 24.09 -18.98
CA VAL A 527 27.30 25.04 -20.03
C VAL A 527 27.26 24.29 -21.35
N THR A 528 26.09 24.20 -21.96
CA THR A 528 25.90 23.56 -23.26
C THR A 528 25.56 24.61 -24.30
N LYS A 529 26.37 24.72 -25.35
CA LYS A 529 26.18 25.64 -26.47
C LYS A 529 25.93 24.86 -27.76
N ASP A 530 24.81 25.11 -28.41
CA ASP A 530 24.51 24.60 -29.74
C ASP A 530 25.29 25.40 -30.80
N ARG A 531 26.13 24.72 -31.57
CA ARG A 531 26.94 25.36 -32.64
C ARG A 531 26.12 25.69 -33.88
N VAL A 532 25.02 25.00 -34.12
CA VAL A 532 24.15 25.20 -35.28
C VAL A 532 23.07 26.21 -34.95
N GLY A 533 22.34 25.99 -33.85
CA GLY A 533 21.26 26.87 -33.40
C GLY A 533 21.74 28.12 -32.66
N GLY A 534 22.99 28.17 -32.21
CA GLY A 534 23.58 29.29 -31.46
C GLY A 534 23.07 29.43 -30.02
N GLN A 535 22.15 28.58 -29.58
CA GLN A 535 21.52 28.64 -28.26
C GLN A 535 22.48 28.15 -27.16
N VAL A 536 22.35 28.70 -25.96
CA VAL A 536 23.17 28.34 -24.79
C VAL A 536 22.26 28.05 -23.60
N ILE A 537 22.52 26.96 -22.89
CA ILE A 537 21.84 26.60 -21.65
C ILE A 537 22.86 26.32 -20.54
N GLU A 538 22.54 26.75 -19.32
CA GLU A 538 23.36 26.51 -18.13
C GLU A 538 22.56 25.68 -17.10
N ASN A 539 23.17 24.62 -16.60
CA ASN A 539 22.65 23.82 -15.48
C ASN A 539 23.65 23.89 -14.32
N LYS A 540 23.15 24.04 -13.09
CA LYS A 540 24.00 24.19 -11.90
C LYS A 540 23.60 23.18 -10.82
N GLY A 541 24.58 22.66 -10.11
CA GLY A 541 24.39 21.79 -8.96
C GLY A 541 25.39 22.15 -7.87
N LYS A 542 24.95 22.19 -6.62
CA LYS A 542 25.80 22.44 -5.46
C LYS A 542 26.06 21.14 -4.71
N PHE A 543 27.25 21.01 -4.15
CA PHE A 543 27.63 19.89 -3.31
C PHE A 543 28.74 20.28 -2.34
N THR A 544 28.89 19.52 -1.28
CA THR A 544 29.89 19.73 -0.24
C THR A 544 30.74 18.48 -0.12
N ILE A 545 32.07 18.67 -0.09
CA ILE A 545 33.01 17.60 0.22
C ILE A 545 33.26 17.60 1.73
N THR A 546 32.92 16.48 2.37
CA THR A 546 33.12 16.21 3.79
C THR A 546 34.25 15.20 4.00
N GLN A 547 34.71 15.10 5.24
CA GLN A 547 35.72 14.13 5.65
C GLN A 547 35.25 12.69 5.48
#